data_AF-A0A7Y8KDQ1-F1
#
_entry.id   AF-A0A7Y8KDQ1-F1
#
_cell.length_a   1.000
_cell.length_b   1.000
_cell.length_c   1.000
_cell.angle_alpha   90.00
_cell.angle_beta   90.00
_cell.angle_gamma   90.00
#
_symmetry.space_group_name_H-M   'P 1'
#
loop_
_entity.id
_entity.type
_entity.pdbx_description
1 polymer ?
#
loop_
_entity_poly.entity_id
_entity_poly.type
_entity_poly.pdbx_seq_one_letter_code
_entity_poly.pdbx_strand_id
1 'polypeptide(L)'
;MSDSGRADALLADLPRDGRGRLKVFLGAAPGVGKTYAMLQAAHTQLRQGVRLIAGVVETHGRAETEALLSGLPQQPLLRSEYRGVMLEEMDLDGLLAAKPKLVLVDELAHSNAPGSRHEKRWQDIQELLAAGINVFTTVNVQHLESLNDQVRGITGVQVRETLPDWVLQEADELLLIDLPSRELLERLRDGKVYVPEQARAAIDAFFTQTNLMALRELAMQTAAAHVDDDLAQGYRQLGQAAPAVRGRLLVGVDGDAQAERLVRHASRVAQRRHLPWSMVHI
;
A
#
# COMPACT_ATOMS: atom_id res chain seq x y z
N MET A 1 -20.93 -19.30 27.07
CA MET A 1 -20.32 -18.79 25.82
C MET A 1 -20.79 -19.72 24.73
N SER A 2 -21.83 -19.33 23.98
CA SER A 2 -22.54 -20.22 23.05
C SER A 2 -21.68 -20.54 21.82
N ASP A 3 -21.85 -21.75 21.27
CA ASP A 3 -21.20 -22.26 20.06
C ASP A 3 -21.33 -21.33 18.84
N SER A 4 -22.33 -20.43 18.84
CA SER A 4 -22.52 -19.42 17.78
C SER A 4 -21.33 -18.46 17.64
N GLY A 5 -20.71 -18.03 18.75
CA GLY A 5 -19.58 -17.09 18.70
C GLY A 5 -18.27 -17.70 18.18
N ARG A 6 -18.14 -19.03 18.23
CA ARG A 6 -17.01 -19.75 17.61
C ARG A 6 -17.24 -19.98 16.12
N ALA A 7 -18.50 -20.19 15.71
CA ALA A 7 -18.85 -20.32 14.30
C ALA A 7 -18.63 -19.00 13.54
N ASP A 8 -19.00 -17.85 14.14
CA ASP A 8 -18.80 -16.53 13.52
C ASP A 8 -17.33 -16.11 13.43
N ALA A 9 -16.51 -16.47 14.43
CA ALA A 9 -15.06 -16.27 14.38
C ALA A 9 -14.35 -17.16 13.34
N LEU A 10 -14.87 -18.37 13.09
CA LEU A 10 -14.41 -19.22 11.99
C LEU A 10 -14.84 -18.68 10.63
N LEU A 11 -16.02 -18.06 10.53
CA LEU A 11 -16.55 -17.45 9.30
C LEU A 11 -15.78 -16.18 8.89
N ALA A 12 -15.25 -15.41 9.85
CA ALA A 12 -14.38 -14.25 9.56
C ALA A 12 -13.01 -14.66 8.97
N ASP A 13 -12.57 -15.89 9.22
CA ASP A 13 -11.34 -16.47 8.66
C ASP A 13 -11.59 -17.31 7.40
N LEU A 14 -12.86 -17.44 6.98
CA LEU A 14 -13.19 -18.03 5.68
C LEU A 14 -12.83 -17.03 4.57
N PRO A 15 -12.14 -17.48 3.52
CA PRO A 15 -11.87 -16.64 2.37
C PRO A 15 -13.19 -16.14 1.79
N ARG A 16 -13.30 -14.81 1.58
CA ARG A 16 -14.39 -14.20 0.80
C ARG A 16 -14.47 -14.91 -0.55
N ASP A 17 -15.44 -15.82 -0.72
CA ASP A 17 -15.79 -16.52 -1.96
C ASP A 17 -14.61 -16.93 -2.86
N GLY A 18 -13.60 -17.61 -2.32
CA GLY A 18 -12.48 -18.13 -3.11
C GLY A 18 -11.55 -17.09 -3.73
N ARG A 19 -11.71 -15.80 -3.39
CA ARG A 19 -10.81 -14.71 -3.75
C ARG A 19 -9.51 -14.81 -2.95
N GLY A 20 -8.40 -14.46 -3.59
CA GLY A 20 -7.07 -14.38 -2.97
C GLY A 20 -6.97 -13.22 -1.99
N ARG A 21 -6.01 -13.30 -1.07
CA ARG A 21 -5.72 -12.27 -0.07
C ARG A 21 -4.59 -11.35 -0.52
N LEU A 22 -4.73 -10.05 -0.26
CA LEU A 22 -3.74 -9.02 -0.55
C LEU A 22 -3.02 -8.58 0.73
N LYS A 23 -1.69 -8.71 0.73
CA LYS A 23 -0.83 -8.16 1.77
C LYS A 23 0.03 -7.03 1.21
N VAL A 24 -0.07 -5.85 1.83
CA VAL A 24 0.63 -4.65 1.39
C VAL A 24 1.73 -4.28 2.39
N PHE A 25 2.94 -4.12 1.87
CA PHE A 25 4.09 -3.57 2.60
C PHE A 25 4.17 -2.07 2.30
N LEU A 26 3.61 -1.26 3.20
CA LEU A 26 3.56 0.20 3.09
C LEU A 26 4.86 0.82 3.61
N GLY A 27 5.40 1.81 2.91
CA GLY A 27 6.54 2.58 3.40
C GLY A 27 6.42 4.08 3.14
N ALA A 28 7.20 4.87 3.88
CA ALA A 28 7.21 6.32 3.72
C ALA A 28 7.88 6.79 2.43
N ALA A 29 8.94 6.08 2.00
CA ALA A 29 9.79 6.48 0.89
C ALA A 29 10.55 5.28 0.30
N PRO A 30 11.16 5.43 -0.90
CA PRO A 30 12.13 4.47 -1.41
C PRO A 30 13.29 4.29 -0.43
N GLY A 31 13.79 3.06 -0.27
CA GLY A 31 14.95 2.77 0.58
C GLY A 31 14.64 2.32 2.02
N VAL A 32 13.38 2.41 2.48
CA VAL A 32 12.99 1.96 3.84
C VAL A 32 12.99 0.44 4.04
N GLY A 33 13.11 -0.36 2.96
CA GLY A 33 13.25 -1.82 3.04
C GLY A 33 12.00 -2.64 2.68
N LYS A 34 10.98 -2.04 2.03
CA LYS A 34 9.73 -2.75 1.64
C LYS A 34 9.96 -4.07 0.92
N THR A 35 10.72 -4.06 -0.18
CA THR A 35 11.02 -5.26 -0.97
C THR A 35 11.77 -6.32 -0.16
N TYR A 36 12.73 -5.90 0.67
CA TYR A 36 13.46 -6.82 1.54
C TYR A 36 12.53 -7.51 2.54
N ALA A 37 11.64 -6.74 3.19
CA ALA A 37 10.65 -7.27 4.11
C ALA A 37 9.64 -8.21 3.42
N MET A 38 9.20 -7.86 2.21
CA MET A 38 8.34 -8.71 1.38
C MET A 38 9.02 -10.06 1.07
N LEU A 39 10.28 -10.04 0.66
CA LEU A 39 11.04 -11.26 0.38
C LEU A 39 11.29 -12.10 1.64
N GLN A 40 11.58 -11.49 2.79
CA GLN A 40 11.68 -12.20 4.07
C GLN A 40 10.37 -12.91 4.45
N ALA A 41 9.24 -12.24 4.26
CA ALA A 41 7.92 -12.83 4.46
C ALA A 41 7.67 -13.98 3.47
N ALA A 42 8.05 -13.82 2.20
CA ALA A 42 7.93 -14.86 1.18
C ALA A 42 8.78 -16.10 1.50
N HIS A 43 10.01 -15.92 1.98
CA HIS A 43 10.86 -17.03 2.44
C HIS A 43 10.23 -17.80 3.61
N THR A 44 9.50 -17.11 4.48
CA THR A 44 8.75 -17.76 5.56
C THR A 44 7.61 -18.63 5.01
N GLN A 45 6.86 -18.12 4.03
CA GLN A 45 5.82 -18.88 3.33
C GLN A 45 6.40 -20.09 2.57
N LEU A 46 7.56 -19.92 1.91
CA LEU A 46 8.25 -21.00 1.22
C LEU A 46 8.65 -22.13 2.17
N ARG A 47 9.20 -21.80 3.36
CA ARG A 47 9.53 -22.79 4.40
C ARG A 47 8.31 -23.53 4.94
N GLN A 48 7.13 -22.91 4.87
CA GLN A 48 5.85 -23.53 5.22
C GLN A 48 5.25 -24.38 4.08
N GLY A 49 5.94 -24.48 2.93
CA GLY A 49 5.51 -25.29 1.79
C GLY A 49 4.52 -24.57 0.85
N VAL A 50 4.34 -23.26 0.98
CA VAL A 50 3.46 -22.49 0.09
C VAL A 50 4.09 -22.40 -1.30
N ARG A 51 3.34 -22.83 -2.34
CA ARG A 51 3.74 -22.64 -3.74
C ARG A 51 3.66 -21.16 -4.11
N LEU A 52 4.80 -20.50 -4.21
CA LEU A 52 4.88 -19.08 -4.55
C LEU A 52 5.73 -18.84 -5.80
N ILE A 53 5.47 -17.74 -6.49
CA ILE A 53 6.25 -17.26 -7.64
C ILE A 53 6.50 -15.76 -7.48
N ALA A 54 7.73 -15.30 -7.66
CA ALA A 54 8.02 -13.88 -7.83
C ALA A 54 7.59 -13.45 -9.24
N GLY A 55 6.57 -12.59 -9.33
CA GLY A 55 6.04 -12.09 -10.59
C GLY A 55 6.86 -10.90 -11.11
N VAL A 56 7.03 -9.88 -10.27
CA VAL A 56 7.93 -8.75 -10.51
C VAL A 56 8.48 -8.27 -9.17
N VAL A 57 9.81 -8.18 -9.07
CA VAL A 57 10.52 -7.80 -7.83
C VAL A 57 11.68 -6.87 -8.18
N GLU A 58 11.70 -5.72 -7.52
CA GLU A 58 12.65 -4.64 -7.78
C GLU A 58 13.77 -4.64 -6.73
N THR A 59 14.88 -5.33 -7.04
CA THR A 59 16.04 -5.38 -6.15
C THR A 59 16.81 -4.06 -6.12
N HIS A 60 16.77 -3.34 -7.24
CA HIS A 60 17.53 -2.13 -7.53
C HIS A 60 19.03 -2.23 -7.21
N GLY A 61 19.66 -3.36 -7.58
CA GLY A 61 21.11 -3.56 -7.44
C GLY A 61 21.58 -3.86 -6.01
N ARG A 62 20.66 -4.14 -5.08
CA ARG A 62 21.00 -4.46 -3.68
C ARG A 62 21.30 -5.94 -3.54
N ALA A 63 22.58 -6.29 -3.39
CA ALA A 63 23.07 -7.68 -3.30
C ALA A 63 22.32 -8.54 -2.26
N GLU A 64 21.99 -8.00 -1.08
CA GLU A 64 21.23 -8.73 -0.05
C GLU A 64 19.79 -9.04 -0.50
N THR A 65 19.18 -8.15 -1.28
CA THR A 65 17.81 -8.34 -1.82
C THR A 65 17.83 -9.32 -2.98
N GLU A 66 18.85 -9.26 -3.83
CA GLU A 66 19.09 -10.22 -4.92
C GLU A 66 19.32 -11.64 -4.38
N ALA A 67 20.12 -11.77 -3.32
CA ALA A 67 20.34 -13.05 -2.64
C ALA A 67 19.01 -13.66 -2.16
N LEU A 68 18.13 -12.87 -1.56
CA LEU A 68 16.80 -13.35 -1.18
C LEU A 68 15.95 -13.75 -2.40
N LEU A 69 15.93 -12.94 -3.45
CA LEU A 69 15.14 -13.22 -4.66
C LEU A 69 15.61 -14.48 -5.39
N SER A 70 16.92 -14.69 -5.50
CA SER A 70 17.52 -15.87 -6.15
C SER A 70 17.09 -17.21 -5.53
N GLY A 71 16.68 -17.20 -4.25
CA GLY A 71 16.18 -18.37 -3.54
C GLY A 71 14.70 -18.68 -3.78
N LEU A 72 14.00 -17.90 -4.62
CA LEU A 72 12.56 -18.05 -4.89
C LEU A 72 12.31 -18.43 -6.36
N PRO A 73 11.23 -19.20 -6.67
CA PRO A 73 10.78 -19.40 -8.05
C PRO A 73 10.38 -18.06 -8.67
N GLN A 74 10.79 -17.82 -9.92
CA GLN A 74 10.58 -16.54 -10.63
C GLN A 74 9.85 -16.77 -11.95
N GLN A 75 8.89 -15.91 -12.27
CA GLN A 75 8.30 -15.80 -13.60
C GLN A 75 9.19 -14.88 -14.45
N PRO A 76 9.59 -15.28 -15.66
CA PRO A 76 10.29 -14.37 -16.58
C PRO A 76 9.43 -13.14 -16.90
N LEU A 77 10.04 -11.95 -16.85
CA LEU A 77 9.37 -10.70 -17.23
C LEU A 77 9.17 -10.62 -18.75
N LEU A 78 8.06 -10.00 -19.16
CA LEU A 78 7.82 -9.65 -20.55
C LEU A 78 8.64 -8.42 -20.91
N ARG A 79 9.34 -8.48 -22.04
CA ARG A 79 10.15 -7.37 -22.54
C ARG A 79 9.48 -6.73 -23.74
N SER A 80 9.36 -5.41 -23.72
CA SER A 80 8.84 -4.63 -24.85
C SER A 80 9.71 -3.39 -25.08
N GLU A 81 9.79 -2.94 -26.32
CA GLU A 81 10.46 -1.69 -26.66
C GLU A 81 9.42 -0.60 -26.89
N TYR A 82 9.55 0.52 -26.17
CA TYR A 82 8.70 1.68 -26.35
C TYR A 82 9.53 2.96 -26.43
N ARG A 83 9.44 3.67 -27.55
CA ARG A 83 10.19 4.92 -27.81
C ARG A 83 11.70 4.79 -27.57
N GLY A 84 12.28 3.64 -27.93
CA GLY A 84 13.71 3.35 -27.76
C GLY A 84 14.15 3.02 -26.34
N VAL A 85 13.20 2.79 -25.42
CA VAL A 85 13.46 2.31 -24.05
C VAL A 85 12.90 0.89 -23.93
N MET A 86 13.72 -0.02 -23.40
CA MET A 86 13.29 -1.36 -23.03
C MET A 86 12.52 -1.31 -21.73
N LEU A 87 11.28 -1.78 -21.75
CA LEU A 87 10.40 -1.91 -20.59
C LEU A 87 10.26 -3.39 -20.23
N GLU A 88 10.27 -3.68 -18.94
CA GLU A 88 10.02 -5.02 -18.40
C GLU A 88 8.70 -4.99 -17.61
N GLU A 89 7.84 -5.98 -17.84
CA GLU A 89 6.55 -6.10 -17.17
C GLU A 89 6.30 -7.50 -16.64
N MET A 90 5.43 -7.59 -15.63
CA MET A 90 4.97 -8.86 -15.08
C MET A 90 4.21 -9.66 -16.15
N ASP A 91 4.56 -10.93 -16.33
CA ASP A 91 3.79 -11.87 -17.17
C ASP A 91 2.53 -12.35 -16.44
N LEU A 92 1.47 -11.53 -16.48
CA LEU A 92 0.19 -11.82 -15.84
C LEU A 92 -0.43 -13.13 -16.34
N ASP A 93 -0.44 -13.35 -17.65
CA ASP A 93 -1.03 -14.55 -18.26
C ASP A 93 -0.27 -15.83 -17.84
N GLY A 94 1.07 -15.76 -17.81
CA GLY A 94 1.91 -16.84 -17.31
C GLY A 94 1.62 -17.20 -15.84
N LEU A 95 1.43 -16.18 -14.98
CA LEU A 95 1.09 -16.38 -13.57
C LEU A 95 -0.31 -16.99 -13.40
N LEU A 96 -1.31 -16.51 -14.15
CA LEU A 96 -2.67 -17.04 -14.12
C LEU A 96 -2.72 -18.50 -14.61
N ALA A 97 -1.91 -18.85 -15.61
CA ALA A 97 -1.79 -20.23 -16.09
C ALA A 97 -1.11 -21.15 -15.06
N ALA A 98 -0.06 -20.66 -14.39
CA ALA A 98 0.69 -21.42 -13.39
C ALA A 98 -0.08 -21.66 -12.07
N LYS A 99 -1.06 -20.80 -11.75
CA LYS A 99 -1.91 -20.86 -10.54
C LYS A 99 -1.10 -21.11 -9.27
N PRO A 100 -0.08 -20.27 -8.97
CA PRO A 100 0.59 -20.32 -7.67
C PRO A 100 -0.40 -19.99 -6.54
N LYS A 101 -0.03 -20.33 -5.30
CA LYS A 101 -0.81 -19.91 -4.12
C LYS A 101 -0.48 -18.49 -3.69
N LEU A 102 0.72 -18.00 -4.02
CA LEU A 102 1.16 -16.64 -3.70
C LEU A 102 2.01 -16.07 -4.86
N VAL A 103 1.79 -14.81 -5.19
CA VAL A 103 2.64 -14.04 -6.12
C VAL A 103 3.25 -12.84 -5.39
N LEU A 104 4.51 -12.55 -5.66
CA LEU A 104 5.17 -11.31 -5.23
C LEU A 104 5.15 -10.30 -6.36
N VAL A 105 4.64 -9.10 -6.08
CA VAL A 105 4.44 -8.02 -7.07
C VAL A 105 4.88 -6.69 -6.46
N ASP A 106 6.09 -6.23 -6.77
CA ASP A 106 6.55 -4.90 -6.34
C ASP A 106 5.80 -3.76 -7.05
N GLU A 107 5.78 -2.59 -6.39
CA GLU A 107 5.28 -1.32 -6.93
C GLU A 107 3.79 -1.34 -7.33
N LEU A 108 2.91 -1.49 -6.33
CA LEU A 108 1.44 -1.50 -6.50
C LEU A 108 0.89 -0.33 -7.34
N ALA A 109 1.53 0.84 -7.27
CA ALA A 109 1.12 2.05 -7.97
C ALA A 109 1.65 2.17 -9.41
N HIS A 110 2.45 1.21 -9.89
CA HIS A 110 3.08 1.23 -11.21
C HIS A 110 2.07 1.40 -12.35
N SER A 111 2.45 2.19 -13.35
CA SER A 111 1.74 2.29 -14.63
C SER A 111 2.35 1.32 -15.63
N ASN A 112 1.57 0.36 -16.09
CA ASN A 112 2.04 -0.70 -16.98
C ASN A 112 2.47 -0.15 -18.34
N ALA A 113 3.39 -0.87 -19.00
CA ALA A 113 3.87 -0.53 -20.33
C ALA A 113 2.72 -0.40 -21.36
N PRO A 114 2.83 0.51 -22.34
CA PRO A 114 1.83 0.65 -23.39
C PRO A 114 1.58 -0.66 -24.15
N GLY A 115 0.30 -0.99 -24.36
CA GLY A 115 -0.11 -2.26 -24.98
C GLY A 115 -0.36 -3.39 -24.00
N SER A 116 -0.11 -3.18 -22.69
CA SER A 116 -0.54 -4.09 -21.63
C SER A 116 -2.06 -4.21 -21.57
N ARG A 117 -2.55 -5.37 -21.09
CA ARG A 117 -3.98 -5.63 -20.91
C ARG A 117 -4.64 -4.62 -19.97
N HIS A 118 -3.92 -4.17 -18.96
CA HIS A 118 -4.37 -3.22 -17.96
C HIS A 118 -3.41 -2.02 -17.90
N GLU A 119 -3.95 -0.85 -17.58
CA GLU A 119 -3.17 0.40 -17.48
C GLU A 119 -2.32 0.43 -16.20
N LYS A 120 -2.81 -0.20 -15.12
CA LYS A 120 -2.20 -0.11 -13.80
C LYS A 120 -1.92 -1.50 -13.22
N ARG A 121 -0.76 -1.66 -12.57
CA ARG A 121 -0.37 -2.92 -11.93
C ARG A 121 -1.34 -3.39 -10.85
N TRP A 122 -1.99 -2.46 -10.13
CA TRP A 122 -3.03 -2.84 -9.19
C TRP A 122 -4.21 -3.56 -9.85
N GLN A 123 -4.50 -3.32 -11.13
CA GLN A 123 -5.54 -4.05 -11.87
C GLN A 123 -5.09 -5.49 -12.17
N ASP A 124 -3.81 -5.70 -12.49
CA ASP A 124 -3.25 -7.05 -12.67
C ASP A 124 -3.34 -7.85 -11.36
N ILE A 125 -3.01 -7.19 -10.25
CA ILE A 125 -3.16 -7.76 -8.90
C ILE A 125 -4.62 -8.11 -8.62
N GLN A 126 -5.57 -7.25 -8.99
CA GLN A 126 -7.00 -7.53 -8.83
C GLN A 126 -7.45 -8.76 -9.63
N GLU A 127 -6.89 -9.00 -10.83
CA GLU A 127 -7.14 -10.21 -11.61
C GLU A 127 -6.53 -11.46 -10.95
N LEU A 128 -5.30 -11.37 -10.42
CA LEU A 128 -4.69 -12.46 -9.63
C LEU A 128 -5.54 -12.81 -8.40
N LEU A 129 -5.98 -11.80 -7.64
CA LEU A 129 -6.83 -12.00 -6.47
C LEU A 129 -8.18 -12.62 -6.87
N ALA A 130 -8.79 -12.17 -7.98
CA ALA A 130 -10.04 -12.76 -8.49
C ALA A 130 -9.87 -14.23 -8.89
N ALA A 131 -8.67 -14.65 -9.32
CA ALA A 131 -8.33 -16.04 -9.62
C ALA A 131 -8.01 -16.89 -8.37
N GLY A 132 -8.14 -16.34 -7.16
CA GLY A 132 -7.84 -17.04 -5.91
C GLY A 132 -6.36 -17.12 -5.56
N ILE A 133 -5.53 -16.27 -6.18
CA ILE A 133 -4.08 -16.21 -5.95
C ILE A 133 -3.80 -15.10 -4.93
N ASN A 134 -3.11 -15.43 -3.83
CA ASN A 134 -2.70 -14.41 -2.86
C ASN A 134 -1.60 -13.53 -3.45
N VAL A 135 -1.53 -12.27 -3.06
CA VAL A 135 -0.53 -11.32 -3.55
C VAL A 135 0.14 -10.60 -2.39
N PHE A 136 1.48 -10.60 -2.40
CA PHE A 136 2.28 -9.67 -1.59
C PHE A 136 2.76 -8.54 -2.49
N THR A 137 2.59 -7.30 -2.03
CA THR A 137 2.99 -6.12 -2.82
C THR A 137 3.59 -5.01 -1.98
N THR A 138 4.30 -4.09 -2.61
CA THR A 138 4.91 -2.94 -1.94
C THR A 138 4.37 -1.63 -2.48
N VAL A 139 4.23 -0.63 -1.61
CA VAL A 139 3.80 0.71 -2.03
C VAL A 139 4.41 1.79 -1.11
N ASN A 140 4.74 2.94 -1.69
CA ASN A 140 5.04 4.13 -0.90
C ASN A 140 3.77 4.95 -0.67
N VAL A 141 3.62 5.55 0.51
CA VAL A 141 2.46 6.38 0.87
C VAL A 141 2.20 7.53 -0.10
N GLN A 142 3.26 8.03 -0.76
CA GLN A 142 3.18 9.13 -1.71
C GLN A 142 2.27 8.88 -2.92
N HIS A 143 2.00 7.61 -3.23
CA HIS A 143 1.23 7.23 -4.41
C HIS A 143 -0.28 7.25 -4.16
N LEU A 144 -0.74 7.37 -2.90
CA LEU A 144 -2.16 7.44 -2.61
C LEU A 144 -2.77 8.72 -3.21
N GLU A 145 -3.87 8.56 -3.95
CA GLU A 145 -4.54 9.66 -4.62
C GLU A 145 -4.96 10.76 -3.65
N SER A 146 -5.52 10.39 -2.49
CA SER A 146 -5.94 11.34 -1.46
C SER A 146 -4.79 12.19 -0.89
N LEU A 147 -3.54 11.73 -1.01
CA LEU A 147 -2.36 12.39 -0.45
C LEU A 147 -1.54 13.17 -1.48
N ASN A 148 -1.89 13.12 -2.76
CA ASN A 148 -1.07 13.67 -3.84
C ASN A 148 -0.78 15.18 -3.66
N ASP A 149 -1.81 15.98 -3.39
CA ASP A 149 -1.67 17.43 -3.16
C ASP A 149 -0.83 17.75 -1.93
N GLN A 150 -1.00 16.97 -0.85
CA GLN A 150 -0.23 17.15 0.38
C GLN A 150 1.24 16.79 0.16
N VAL A 151 1.51 15.68 -0.53
CA VAL A 151 2.87 15.25 -0.89
C VAL A 151 3.55 16.28 -1.78
N ARG A 152 2.84 16.82 -2.78
CA ARG A 152 3.36 17.90 -3.63
C ARG A 152 3.63 19.17 -2.84
N GLY A 153 2.77 19.53 -1.88
CA GLY A 153 2.96 20.67 -0.99
C GLY A 153 4.19 20.53 -0.07
N ILE A 154 4.48 19.31 0.37
CA ILE A 154 5.65 18.98 1.21
C ILE A 154 6.94 18.96 0.38
N THR A 155 6.92 18.21 -0.73
CA THR A 155 8.16 17.85 -1.46
C THR A 155 8.46 18.76 -2.65
N GLY A 156 7.46 19.49 -3.15
CA GLY A 156 7.53 20.21 -4.42
C GLY A 156 7.52 19.31 -5.66
N VAL A 157 7.50 17.98 -5.48
CA VAL A 157 7.55 16.99 -6.56
C VAL A 157 6.14 16.50 -6.87
N GLN A 158 5.78 16.46 -8.15
CA GLN A 158 4.51 15.90 -8.60
C GLN A 158 4.63 14.38 -8.73
N VAL A 159 3.76 13.66 -8.01
CA VAL A 159 3.65 12.20 -8.12
C VAL A 159 2.72 11.87 -9.29
N ARG A 160 3.27 11.26 -10.35
CA ARG A 160 2.53 10.94 -11.58
C ARG A 160 1.85 9.58 -11.52
N GLU A 161 2.48 8.62 -10.87
CA GLU A 161 1.91 7.30 -10.68
C GLU A 161 1.11 7.27 -9.39
N THR A 162 -0.21 7.13 -9.52
CA THR A 162 -1.13 7.13 -8.39
C THR A 162 -1.82 5.78 -8.22
N LEU A 163 -2.31 5.58 -6.99
CA LEU A 163 -3.06 4.43 -6.54
C LEU A 163 -4.34 4.94 -5.87
N PRO A 164 -5.53 4.52 -6.35
CA PRO A 164 -6.77 4.80 -5.66
C PRO A 164 -6.77 4.23 -4.24
N ASP A 165 -7.16 5.05 -3.27
CA ASP A 165 -7.14 4.69 -1.84
C ASP A 165 -7.92 3.41 -1.52
N TRP A 166 -9.01 3.14 -2.24
CA TRP A 166 -9.84 1.95 -2.03
C TRP A 166 -9.07 0.65 -2.24
N VAL A 167 -8.06 0.62 -3.12
CA VAL A 167 -7.23 -0.58 -3.35
C VAL A 167 -6.48 -0.95 -2.07
N LEU A 168 -6.00 0.05 -1.33
CA LEU A 168 -5.32 -0.17 -0.04
C LEU A 168 -6.31 -0.53 1.06
N GLN A 169 -7.51 0.08 1.04
CA GLN A 169 -8.58 -0.23 2.01
C GLN A 169 -9.10 -1.66 1.90
N GLU A 170 -9.02 -2.26 0.71
CA GLU A 170 -9.40 -3.65 0.47
C GLU A 170 -8.30 -4.67 0.83
N ALA A 171 -7.09 -4.22 1.20
CA ALA A 171 -6.03 -5.13 1.60
C ALA A 171 -6.44 -5.93 2.85
N ASP A 172 -6.16 -7.23 2.86
CA ASP A 172 -6.42 -8.10 4.02
C ASP A 172 -5.38 -7.91 5.12
N GLU A 173 -4.17 -7.50 4.75
CA GLU A 173 -3.09 -7.19 5.68
C GLU A 173 -2.28 -5.98 5.20
N LEU A 174 -2.07 -5.01 6.08
CA LEU A 174 -1.15 -3.89 5.85
C LEU A 174 -0.02 -3.91 6.88
N LEU A 175 1.22 -4.00 6.39
CA LEU A 175 2.42 -3.93 7.21
C LEU A 175 3.19 -2.64 6.92
N LEU A 176 3.33 -1.79 7.95
CA LEU A 176 4.15 -0.60 7.88
C LEU A 176 5.64 -0.96 8.02
N ILE A 177 6.42 -0.62 7.01
CA ILE A 177 7.89 -0.72 7.00
C ILE A 177 8.47 0.67 7.27
N ASP A 178 8.91 0.84 8.52
CA ASP A 178 9.40 2.11 9.04
C ASP A 178 10.93 2.15 9.13
N LEU A 179 11.50 3.31 8.84
CA LEU A 179 12.93 3.58 8.99
C LEU A 179 13.11 5.04 9.45
N PRO A 180 13.97 5.32 10.45
CA PRO A 180 14.26 6.69 10.83
C PRO A 180 14.77 7.52 9.64
N SER A 181 14.25 8.73 9.48
CA SER A 181 14.59 9.60 8.33
C SER A 181 16.09 9.87 8.22
N ARG A 182 16.80 9.96 9.35
CA ARG A 182 18.26 10.12 9.39
C ARG A 182 18.98 8.92 8.80
N GLU A 183 18.57 7.71 9.17
CA GLU A 183 19.14 6.47 8.65
C GLU A 183 18.85 6.33 7.15
N LEU A 184 17.66 6.74 6.70
CA LEU A 184 17.35 6.75 5.28
C LEU A 184 18.25 7.71 4.48
N LEU A 185 18.55 8.89 5.02
CA LEU A 185 19.50 9.83 4.41
C LEU A 185 20.93 9.27 4.40
N GLU A 186 21.34 8.58 5.45
CA GLU A 186 22.64 7.88 5.49
C GLU A 186 22.71 6.79 4.41
N ARG A 187 21.66 5.99 4.24
CA ARG A 187 21.57 4.99 3.18
C ARG A 187 21.62 5.61 1.78
N LEU A 188 20.99 6.76 1.57
CA LEU A 188 21.05 7.49 0.30
C LEU A 188 22.49 7.96 0.01
N ARG A 189 23.18 8.52 1.02
CA ARG A 189 24.58 8.97 0.90
C ARG A 189 25.54 7.80 0.60
N ASP A 190 25.26 6.63 1.18
CA ASP A 190 26.02 5.40 0.95
C ASP A 190 25.71 4.74 -0.40
N GLY A 191 24.81 5.28 -1.22
CA GLY A 191 24.38 4.67 -2.49
C GLY A 191 23.53 3.41 -2.33
N LYS A 192 22.97 3.16 -1.13
CA LYS A 192 22.12 1.99 -0.82
C LYS A 192 20.64 2.21 -1.15
N VAL A 193 20.29 3.39 -1.67
CA VAL A 193 18.96 3.75 -2.18
C VAL A 193 19.12 4.05 -3.66
N TYR A 194 18.37 3.32 -4.48
CA TYR A 194 18.41 3.52 -5.92
C TYR A 194 17.75 4.82 -6.32
N VAL A 195 18.41 5.50 -7.26
CA VAL A 195 18.08 6.82 -7.78
C VAL A 195 18.31 6.76 -9.28
N PRO A 196 17.26 6.83 -10.11
CA PRO A 196 17.45 7.00 -11.55
C PRO A 196 18.24 8.29 -11.80
N GLU A 197 19.33 8.25 -12.58
CA GLU A 197 20.21 9.41 -12.80
C GLU A 197 19.45 10.65 -13.33
N GLN A 198 18.39 10.40 -14.09
CA GLN A 198 17.53 11.42 -14.71
C GLN A 198 16.71 12.23 -13.70
N ALA A 199 16.66 11.80 -12.42
CA ALA A 199 15.83 12.40 -11.37
C ALA A 199 16.62 13.06 -10.23
N ARG A 200 17.95 13.21 -10.36
CA ARG A 200 18.83 13.63 -9.25
C ARG A 200 18.40 14.93 -8.56
N ALA A 201 17.99 15.96 -9.33
CA ALA A 201 17.51 17.22 -8.78
C ALA A 201 16.15 17.10 -8.06
N ALA A 202 15.24 16.27 -8.58
CA ALA A 202 13.97 15.98 -7.90
C ALA A 202 14.19 15.18 -6.62
N ILE A 203 15.25 14.37 -6.57
CA ILE A 203 15.63 13.55 -5.44
C ILE A 203 16.24 14.38 -4.31
N ASP A 204 17.09 15.36 -4.61
CA ASP A 204 17.60 16.28 -3.59
C ASP A 204 16.45 17.11 -2.96
N ALA A 205 15.45 17.50 -3.75
CA ALA A 205 14.24 18.15 -3.24
C ALA A 205 13.37 17.20 -2.40
N PHE A 206 13.29 15.93 -2.78
CA PHE A 206 12.47 14.93 -2.10
C PHE A 206 13.10 14.44 -0.79
N PHE A 207 14.39 14.08 -0.80
CA PHE A 207 15.13 13.47 0.31
C PHE A 207 15.73 14.54 1.24
N THR A 208 14.87 15.34 1.84
CA THR A 208 15.24 16.21 2.98
C THR A 208 14.75 15.61 4.28
N GLN A 209 15.43 15.92 5.39
CA GLN A 209 15.01 15.45 6.72
C GLN A 209 13.55 15.81 7.01
N THR A 210 13.13 17.04 6.70
CA THR A 210 11.77 17.52 6.93
C THR A 210 10.75 16.77 6.08
N ASN A 211 11.03 16.56 4.79
CA ASN A 211 10.11 15.87 3.88
C ASN A 211 9.95 14.40 4.27
N LEU A 212 11.05 13.72 4.59
CA LEU A 212 11.01 12.32 5.01
C LEU A 212 10.30 12.13 6.35
N MET A 213 10.41 13.08 7.29
CA MET A 213 9.63 13.04 8.53
C MET A 213 8.13 13.19 8.26
N ALA A 214 7.74 14.12 7.39
CA ALA A 214 6.34 14.32 7.03
C ALA A 214 5.74 13.11 6.29
N LEU A 215 6.49 12.52 5.34
CA LEU A 215 6.07 11.30 4.65
C LEU A 215 5.98 10.10 5.61
N ARG A 216 6.88 10.00 6.59
CA ARG A 216 6.82 8.98 7.64
C ARG A 216 5.55 9.12 8.49
N GLU A 217 5.21 10.35 8.87
CA GLU A 217 3.96 10.64 9.57
C GLU A 217 2.74 10.23 8.73
N LEU A 218 2.71 10.56 7.44
CA LEU A 218 1.63 10.14 6.53
C LEU A 218 1.51 8.62 6.45
N ALA A 219 2.63 7.90 6.36
CA ALA A 219 2.62 6.44 6.32
C ALA A 219 2.06 5.84 7.62
N MET A 220 2.43 6.39 8.78
CA MET A 220 1.89 5.97 10.08
C MET A 220 0.40 6.28 10.20
N GLN A 221 -0.06 7.45 9.76
CA GLN A 221 -1.47 7.82 9.77
C GLN A 221 -2.30 6.90 8.88
N THR A 222 -1.78 6.57 7.69
CA THR A 222 -2.41 5.64 6.74
C THR A 222 -2.53 4.24 7.35
N ALA A 223 -1.45 3.72 7.93
CA ALA A 223 -1.46 2.42 8.59
C ALA A 223 -2.44 2.38 9.78
N ALA A 224 -2.47 3.45 10.58
CA ALA A 224 -3.40 3.55 11.70
C ALA A 224 -4.87 3.61 11.24
N ALA A 225 -5.17 4.33 10.16
CA ALA A 225 -6.52 4.38 9.60
C ALA A 225 -6.99 2.99 9.12
N HIS A 226 -6.10 2.21 8.49
CA HIS A 226 -6.40 0.84 8.08
C HIS A 226 -6.69 -0.09 9.26
N VAL A 227 -5.88 -0.01 10.32
CA VAL A 227 -6.12 -0.79 11.56
C VAL A 227 -7.46 -0.41 12.22
N ASP A 228 -7.82 0.87 12.24
CA ASP A 228 -9.11 1.33 12.76
C ASP A 228 -10.28 0.74 11.92
N ASP A 229 -10.15 0.70 10.60
CA ASP A 229 -11.15 0.14 9.70
C ASP A 229 -11.32 -1.38 9.88
N ASP A 230 -10.23 -2.11 10.05
CA ASP A 230 -10.23 -3.56 10.33
C ASP A 230 -10.91 -3.88 11.66
N LEU A 231 -10.58 -3.12 12.72
CA LEU A 231 -11.25 -3.24 14.01
C LEU A 231 -12.76 -2.96 13.85
N ALA A 232 -13.13 -1.88 13.17
CA ALA A 232 -14.52 -1.55 12.93
C ALA A 232 -15.27 -2.64 12.12
N GLN A 233 -14.60 -3.28 11.16
CA GLN A 233 -15.16 -4.41 10.42
C GLN A 233 -15.35 -5.63 11.32
N GLY A 234 -14.34 -6.02 12.09
CA GLY A 234 -14.40 -7.17 13.00
C GLY A 234 -15.52 -7.06 14.04
N TYR A 235 -15.68 -5.89 14.66
CA TYR A 235 -16.78 -5.66 15.61
C TYR A 235 -18.15 -5.69 14.93
N ARG A 236 -18.29 -5.12 13.72
CA ARG A 236 -19.55 -5.18 12.96
C ARG A 236 -19.97 -6.62 12.63
N GLN A 237 -19.02 -7.48 12.29
CA GLN A 237 -19.28 -8.91 12.04
C GLN A 237 -19.77 -9.64 13.30
N LEU A 238 -19.29 -9.21 14.48
CA LEU A 238 -19.76 -9.71 15.77
C LEU A 238 -21.08 -9.07 16.24
N GLY A 239 -21.71 -8.21 15.42
CA GLY A 239 -22.91 -7.45 15.79
C GLY A 239 -22.67 -6.42 16.89
N GLN A 240 -21.43 -6.01 17.12
CA GLN A 240 -21.01 -5.09 18.18
C GLN A 240 -20.51 -3.78 17.59
N ALA A 241 -20.58 -2.70 18.38
CA ALA A 241 -19.89 -1.46 18.05
C ALA A 241 -18.43 -1.58 18.50
N ALA A 242 -17.48 -1.21 17.62
CA ALA A 242 -16.09 -1.11 18.02
C ALA A 242 -15.94 -0.09 19.15
N PRO A 243 -15.14 -0.38 20.20
CA PRO A 243 -14.80 0.62 21.19
C PRO A 243 -14.12 1.79 20.48
N ALA A 244 -14.60 3.00 20.72
CA ALA A 244 -14.01 4.20 20.13
C ALA A 244 -12.62 4.43 20.73
N VAL A 245 -11.58 3.91 20.08
CA VAL A 245 -10.18 4.16 20.47
C VAL A 245 -9.78 5.61 20.13
N ARG A 246 -10.40 6.19 19.09
CA ARG A 246 -10.31 7.61 18.72
C ARG A 246 -11.65 8.32 18.94
N GLY A 247 -11.59 9.60 19.35
CA GLY A 247 -12.78 10.45 19.38
C GLY A 247 -13.34 10.72 17.97
N ARG A 248 -14.64 11.03 17.86
CA ARG A 248 -15.29 11.44 16.60
C ARG A 248 -15.83 12.85 16.74
N LEU A 249 -15.72 13.66 15.69
CA LEU A 249 -16.34 14.99 15.65
C LEU A 249 -17.71 14.91 14.97
N LEU A 250 -18.77 15.25 15.71
CA LEU A 250 -20.12 15.33 15.17
C LEU A 250 -20.54 16.80 15.09
N VAL A 251 -21.07 17.21 13.94
CA VAL A 251 -21.45 18.59 13.66
C VAL A 251 -22.93 18.64 13.39
N GLY A 252 -23.68 19.20 14.33
CA GLY A 252 -25.08 19.55 14.12
C GLY A 252 -25.17 20.84 13.32
N VAL A 253 -25.92 20.81 12.22
CA VAL A 253 -26.27 22.02 11.45
C VAL A 253 -27.79 22.11 11.34
N ASP A 254 -28.31 23.29 11.57
CA ASP A 254 -29.63 23.70 11.09
C ASP A 254 -29.39 24.41 9.74
N GLY A 255 -30.36 24.41 8.82
CA GLY A 255 -30.23 24.93 7.44
C GLY A 255 -30.08 26.45 7.33
N ASP A 256 -29.47 27.09 8.31
CA ASP A 256 -29.33 28.54 8.46
C ASP A 256 -28.14 29.11 7.65
N ALA A 257 -28.03 30.44 7.63
CA ALA A 257 -26.96 31.14 6.93
C ALA A 257 -25.55 30.88 7.53
N GLN A 258 -25.44 30.19 8.68
CA GLN A 258 -24.18 29.88 9.35
C GLN A 258 -23.72 28.43 9.14
N ALA A 259 -24.62 27.55 8.67
CA ALA A 259 -24.37 26.12 8.46
C ALA A 259 -23.07 25.87 7.68
N GLU A 260 -22.89 26.54 6.55
CA GLU A 260 -21.72 26.36 5.69
C GLU A 260 -20.42 26.76 6.39
N ARG A 261 -20.45 27.85 7.18
CA ARG A 261 -19.30 28.31 7.97
C ARG A 261 -18.95 27.32 9.08
N LEU A 262 -19.96 26.73 9.72
CA LEU A 262 -19.79 25.74 10.77
C LEU A 262 -19.21 24.43 10.23
N VAL A 263 -19.71 23.94 9.09
CA VAL A 263 -19.17 22.78 8.38
C VAL A 263 -17.70 22.98 8.01
N ARG A 264 -17.34 24.13 7.42
CA ARG A 264 -15.94 24.46 7.09
C ARG A 264 -15.06 24.58 8.34
N HIS A 265 -15.58 25.07 9.46
CA HIS A 265 -14.82 25.13 10.71
C HIS A 265 -14.59 23.74 11.29
N ALA A 266 -15.64 22.92 11.36
CA ALA A 266 -15.55 21.58 11.90
C ALA A 266 -14.67 20.66 11.05
N SER A 267 -14.73 20.78 9.72
CA SER A 267 -13.80 20.10 8.81
C SER A 267 -12.34 20.43 9.14
N ARG A 268 -12.01 21.72 9.37
CA ARG A 268 -10.66 22.14 9.79
C ARG A 268 -10.27 21.65 11.19
N VAL A 269 -11.22 21.52 12.11
CA VAL A 269 -10.95 20.96 13.45
C VAL A 269 -10.72 19.45 13.37
N ALA A 270 -11.54 18.73 12.60
CA ALA A 270 -11.41 17.30 12.33
C ALA A 270 -10.06 16.98 11.68
N GLN A 271 -9.66 17.73 10.66
CA GLN A 271 -8.36 17.60 10.00
C GLN A 271 -7.20 17.82 10.97
N ARG A 272 -7.23 18.89 11.79
CA ARG A 272 -6.15 19.19 12.76
C ARG A 272 -6.04 18.18 13.89
N ARG A 273 -7.14 17.53 14.26
CA ARG A 273 -7.17 16.55 15.35
C ARG A 273 -7.16 15.11 14.85
N HIS A 274 -7.07 14.90 13.53
CA HIS A 274 -7.16 13.60 12.87
C HIS A 274 -8.39 12.79 13.35
N LEU A 275 -9.52 13.47 13.53
CA LEU A 275 -10.76 12.82 13.96
C LEU A 275 -11.64 12.55 12.74
N PRO A 276 -12.22 11.34 12.62
CA PRO A 276 -13.33 11.14 11.70
C PRO A 276 -14.46 12.11 12.07
N TRP A 277 -15.14 12.66 11.07
CA TRP A 277 -16.22 13.61 11.31
C TRP A 277 -17.44 13.37 10.42
N SER A 278 -18.60 13.78 10.92
CA SER A 278 -19.86 13.66 10.20
C SER A 278 -20.76 14.85 10.51
N MET A 279 -21.51 15.27 9.50
CA MET A 279 -22.52 16.32 9.63
C MET A 279 -23.89 15.66 9.80
N VAL A 280 -24.68 16.21 10.72
CA VAL A 280 -26.07 15.81 10.95
C VAL A 280 -26.92 17.06 10.80
N HIS A 281 -27.90 17.00 9.91
CA HIS A 281 -28.96 18.00 9.83
C HIS A 281 -29.93 17.76 10.98
N ILE A 282 -30.18 18.79 11.79
CA ILE A 282 -31.07 18.73 12.97
C ILE A 282 -32.35 19.50 12.67
#